data_AF-A0A3M1XYL2-F1
#
_entry.id   AF-A0A3M1XYL2-F1
#
_cell.length_a   1.000
_cell.length_b   1.000
_cell.length_c   1.000
_cell.angle_alpha   90.00
_cell.angle_beta   90.00
_cell.angle_gamma   90.00
#
_symmetry.space_group_name_H-M   'P 1'
#
loop_
_entity.id
_entity.type
_entity.pdbx_description
1 polymer ?
#
loop_
_entity_poly.entity_id
_entity_poly.type
_entity_poly.pdbx_seq_one_letter_code
_entity_poly.pdbx_strand_id
1 'polypeptide(L)' 'TAQVVSRPDDESASRWLPEDHAWFVAFSPVRKPQIALSVFVEHGGHGGETAAPIAKTTIETFIMGNHEDNDKAKRD' A
#
# COMPACT_ATOMS: atom_id res chain seq x y z
N THR A 1 -9.94 -5.19 8.94
CA THR A 1 -11.19 -4.40 8.83
C THR A 1 -12.03 -5.07 7.76
N ALA A 2 -13.29 -5.41 8.04
CA ALA A 2 -14.19 -5.99 7.04
C ALA A 2 -15.34 -5.00 6.85
N GLN A 3 -15.57 -4.59 5.60
CA GLN A 3 -16.71 -3.76 5.25
C GLN A 3 -17.85 -4.69 4.83
N VAL A 4 -18.88 -4.79 5.67
CA VAL A 4 -20.09 -5.56 5.34
C VAL A 4 -21.07 -4.62 4.68
N VAL A 5 -21.28 -4.81 3.38
CA VAL A 5 -22.28 -4.10 2.59
C VAL A 5 -23.28 -5.12 2.05
N SER A 6 -24.57 -4.87 2.26
CA SER A 6 -25.63 -5.68 1.64
C SER A 6 -25.67 -5.36 0.16
N ARG A 7 -25.56 -6.38 -0.70
CA ARG A 7 -25.70 -6.19 -2.15
C ARG A 7 -27.21 -6.06 -2.46
N PRO A 8 -27.69 -4.93 -2.97
CA PRO A 8 -29.08 -4.82 -3.43
C PRO A 8 -29.21 -5.56 -4.77
N ASP A 9 -30.30 -6.30 -4.99
CA ASP A 9 -30.58 -7.00 -6.26
C ASP A 9 -31.00 -6.05 -7.40
N ASP A 10 -31.04 -4.74 -7.14
CA ASP A 10 -31.41 -3.69 -8.09
C ASP A 10 -30.16 -3.09 -8.75
N GLU A 11 -30.00 -3.28 -10.05
CA GLU A 11 -28.92 -2.72 -10.88
C GLU A 11 -28.84 -1.17 -10.78
N SER A 12 -29.94 -0.49 -10.44
CA SER A 12 -29.96 0.96 -10.22
C SER A 12 -29.28 1.39 -8.90
N ALA A 13 -29.11 0.47 -7.96
CA ALA A 13 -28.48 0.72 -6.66
C ALA A 13 -26.94 0.73 -6.73
N SER A 14 -26.34 0.22 -7.81
CA SER A 14 -24.89 0.23 -8.01
C SER A 14 -24.30 1.65 -8.06
N ARG A 15 -25.12 2.65 -8.39
CA ARG A 15 -24.74 4.08 -8.42
C ARG A 15 -24.56 4.71 -7.03
N TRP A 16 -24.98 4.01 -5.97
CA TRP A 16 -24.94 4.49 -4.57
C TRP A 16 -24.06 3.61 -3.67
N LEU A 17 -23.43 2.56 -4.22
CA LEU A 17 -22.46 1.78 -3.46
C LEU A 17 -21.19 2.64 -3.28
N PRO A 18 -20.70 2.80 -2.04
CA PRO A 18 -19.41 3.46 -1.80
C PRO A 18 -18.32 2.74 -2.60
N GLU A 19 -17.50 3.49 -3.34
CA GLU A 19 -16.35 2.90 -4.02
C GLU A 19 -15.40 2.28 -2.99
N ASP A 20 -14.90 1.08 -3.28
CA ASP A 20 -14.00 0.38 -2.37
C ASP A 20 -12.73 1.21 -2.13
N HIS A 21 -12.26 1.24 -0.90
CA HIS A 21 -10.98 1.86 -0.56
C HIS A 21 -9.84 0.85 -0.70
N ALA A 22 -8.72 1.27 -1.29
CA ALA A 22 -7.55 0.40 -1.39
C ALA A 22 -6.67 0.55 -0.14
N TRP A 23 -6.43 -0.57 0.54
CA TRP A 23 -5.52 -0.66 1.69
C TRP A 23 -4.41 -1.67 1.43
N PHE A 24 -3.19 -1.35 1.83
CA PHE A 24 -2.09 -2.30 1.83
C PHE A 24 -1.10 -2.02 2.96
N VAL A 25 -0.70 -3.04 3.71
CA VAL A 25 0.30 -2.94 4.78
C VAL A 25 1.48 -3.82 4.41
N ALA A 26 2.69 -3.27 4.54
CA ALA A 26 3.92 -3.96 4.16
C ALA A 26 5.07 -3.64 5.11
N PHE A 27 6.05 -4.54 5.16
CA PHE A 27 7.33 -4.32 5.83
C PHE A 27 8.46 -4.96 5.02
N SER A 28 9.67 -4.44 5.19
CA SER A 28 10.86 -4.94 4.47
C SER A 28 12.16 -4.55 5.19
N PRO A 29 13.25 -5.33 5.05
CA PRO A 29 13.34 -6.71 4.52
C PRO A 29 12.76 -7.77 5.46
N VAL A 30 12.43 -8.96 4.93
CA VAL A 30 11.80 -10.05 5.72
C VAL A 30 12.66 -10.50 6.91
N ARG A 31 13.97 -10.67 6.72
CA ARG A 31 14.86 -11.22 7.75
C ARG A 31 15.24 -10.23 8.86
N LYS A 32 15.34 -8.94 8.52
CA LYS A 32 15.69 -7.85 9.44
C LYS A 32 14.90 -6.62 9.01
N PRO A 33 13.61 -6.49 9.39
CA PRO A 33 12.78 -5.39 8.94
C PRO A 33 13.37 -4.03 9.34
N GLN A 34 13.44 -3.12 8.38
CA GLN A 34 13.96 -1.75 8.57
C GLN A 34 12.88 -0.70 8.34
N ILE A 35 11.82 -1.05 7.60
CA ILE A 35 10.67 -0.18 7.34
C ILE A 35 9.38 -1.00 7.42
N ALA A 36 8.33 -0.39 7.97
CA ALA A 36 6.95 -0.85 7.90
C ALA A 36 6.06 0.35 7.55
N LEU A 37 5.04 0.14 6.72
CA LEU A 37 4.15 1.20 6.27
C LEU A 37 2.74 0.67 5.96
N SER A 38 1.77 1.58 5.99
CA SER A 38 0.39 1.36 5.56
C SER A 38 0.04 2.38 4.48
N VAL A 39 -0.47 1.91 3.35
CA VAL A 39 -1.01 2.75 2.27
C VAL A 39 -2.53 2.64 2.30
N PHE A 40 -3.18 3.79 2.31
CA PHE A 40 -4.63 3.94 2.21
C PHE A 40 -4.93 4.89 1.06
N VAL A 41 -5.74 4.45 0.10
CA VAL A 41 -6.20 5.25 -1.03
C VAL A 41 -7.72 5.30 -0.99
N GLU A 42 -8.23 6.50 -0.76
CA GLU A 42 -9.67 6.77 -0.79
C GLU A 42 -10.23 6.48 -2.19
N HIS A 43 -11.36 5.76 -2.25
CA HIS A 43 -11.95 5.26 -3.50
C HIS A 43 -10.96 4.57 -4.46
N GLY A 44 -9.89 3.96 -3.93
CA GLY A 44 -8.81 3.38 -4.72
C GLY A 44 -9.08 1.98 -5.27
N GLY A 45 -10.25 1.40 -5.00
CA GLY A 45 -10.60 0.03 -5.38
C GLY A 45 -9.82 -1.01 -4.58
N HIS A 46 -9.16 -1.95 -5.27
CA HIS A 46 -8.51 -3.09 -4.64
C HIS A 46 -7.12 -2.76 -4.10
N GLY A 47 -6.85 -3.16 -2.85
CA GLY A 47 -5.56 -2.96 -2.19
C GLY A 47 -4.35 -3.53 -2.96
N GLY A 48 -4.50 -4.71 -3.57
CA GLY A 48 -3.43 -5.35 -4.35
C GLY A 48 -3.13 -4.68 -5.70
N GLU A 49 -4.11 -3.98 -6.27
CA GLU A 49 -3.99 -3.33 -7.57
C GLU A 49 -3.46 -1.89 -7.43
N THR A 50 -3.98 -1.15 -6.44
CA THR A 50 -3.69 0.28 -6.29
C THR A 50 -2.68 0.55 -5.17
N ALA A 51 -2.94 0.05 -3.96
CA ALA A 51 -2.14 0.39 -2.78
C ALA A 51 -0.81 -0.39 -2.70
N ALA A 52 -0.76 -1.62 -3.23
CA ALA A 52 0.44 -2.46 -3.19
C ALA A 52 1.59 -1.94 -4.09
N PRO A 53 1.36 -1.47 -5.35
CA PRO A 53 2.42 -0.87 -6.14
C PRO A 53 3.02 0.38 -5.49
N ILE A 54 2.20 1.22 -4.84
CA ILE A 54 2.66 2.39 -4.09
C ILE A 54 3.60 1.93 -2.96
N ALA A 55 3.16 0.97 -2.14
CA ALA A 55 3.98 0.43 -1.05
C ALA A 55 5.32 -0.14 -1.54
N LYS A 56 5.32 -0.84 -2.68
CA LYS A 56 6.53 -1.36 -3.31
C LYS A 56 7.50 -0.25 -3.67
N THR A 57 7.06 0.76 -4.41
CA THR A 57 7.93 1.87 -4.82
C THR A 57 8.49 2.62 -3.62
N THR A 58 7.67 2.89 -2.59
CA THR A 58 8.14 3.54 -1.36
C THR A 58 9.23 2.72 -0.66
N ILE A 59 9.05 1.39 -0.54
CA ILE A 59 10.05 0.51 0.06
C ILE A 59 11.33 0.45 -0.78
N GLU A 60 11.22 0.35 -2.10
CA GLU A 60 12.37 0.32 -3.02
C GLU A 60 13.18 1.62 -2.89
N THR A 61 12.53 2.78 -2.92
CA THR A 61 13.20 4.08 -2.75
C THR A 61 13.90 4.19 -1.40
N PHE A 62 13.25 3.77 -0.30
CA PHE A 62 13.85 3.79 1.03
C PHE A 62 15.10 2.91 1.12
N ILE A 63 15.04 1.69 0.59
CA ILE A 63 16.17 0.76 0.63
C ILE A 63 17.32 1.28 -0.23
N MET A 64 17.04 1.77 -1.44
CA MET A 64 18.08 2.32 -2.34
C MET A 64 18.78 3.53 -1.71
N GLY A 65 18.04 4.48 -1.13
CA GLY A 65 18.62 5.63 -0.44
C GLY A 65 19.53 5.22 0.74
N ASN A 66 19.09 4.26 1.54
CA ASN A 66 19.90 3.75 2.66
C ASN A 66 21.21 3.09 2.20
N HIS A 67 21.23 2.45 1.02
CA HIS A 67 22.45 1.88 0.47
C HIS A 67 23.44 2.98 0.05
N GLU A 68 22.96 4.02 -0.62
CA GLU A 68 23.80 5.15 -1.04
C GLU A 68 24.45 5.87 0.13
N ASP A 69 23.69 6.12 1.20
CA ASP A 69 24.20 6.81 2.39
C ASP A 69 25.24 5.99 3.13
N ASN A 70 25.02 4.67 3.27
CA ASN A 70 26.01 3.77 3.86
C ASN A 70 27.30 3.67 3.04
N ASP A 71 27.21 3.74 1.71
CA ASP A 71 28.39 3.69 0.84
C ASP A 71 29.19 5.00 0.88
N LYS A 72 28.53 6.15 1.08
CA LYS A 72 29.23 7.43 1.33
C LYS A 72 29.95 7.39 2.68
N ALA A 73 29.28 6.96 3.74
CA ALA A 73 29.85 6.90 5.09
C ALA A 73 31.08 5.97 5.23
N LYS A 74 31.30 5.01 4.32
CA LYS A 74 32.49 4.14 4.28
C LYS A 74 33.68 4.72 3.51
N ARG A 75 33.44 5.76 2.71
CA ARG A 75 34.49 6.41 1.88
C ARG A 75 35.16 7.58 2.62
N ASP A 76 34.55 8.03 3.71
CA ASP A 76 35.07 9.05 4.63
C ASP A 76 35.83 8.39 5.80
#